data_AF-A0A8S3DXC8-F1
#
_entry.id   AF-A0A8S3DXC8-F1
#
_cell.length_a   1.000
_cell.length_b   1.000
_cell.length_c   1.000
_cell.angle_alpha   90.00
_cell.angle_beta   90.00
_cell.angle_gamma   90.00
#
_symmetry.space_group_name_H-M   'P 1'
#
loop_
_entity.id
_entity.type
_entity.pdbx_description
1 polymer ?
#
loop_
_entity_poly.entity_id
_entity_poly.type
_entity_poly.pdbx_seq_one_letter_code
_entity_poly.pdbx_strand_id
1 'polypeptide(L)'
;MFEDEYRQTQLNPLRIEHFLKDSCMLFPPSTTPLSGVEFIKRLPSGDIERARRSIRVFFLVRALFLELSSIAETELPLTKPENLLKLNDKIDFHNCDLIACTVHMTERKDRRFLVIDQMQFILIEPDSTKISWGIVKFCALMQDVEVANDKEDSRSLHITIHKPVANIYVKTSPPILNAKFTFDDHIRCMTAKQNLNKGRQRARQMKLSKIAAILEIETAPTNAMNHLKLLTTTTSYTQHQF
;
A
#
# COMPACT_ATOMS: atom_id res chain seq x y z
N MET A 1 2.71 -2.07 6.38
CA MET A 1 3.73 -2.95 7.02
C MET A 1 4.99 -2.18 7.38
N PHE A 2 5.91 -1.89 6.45
CA PHE A 2 7.15 -1.16 6.79
C PHE A 2 6.88 0.27 7.30
N GLU A 3 6.01 1.03 6.63
CA GLU A 3 5.71 2.40 7.06
C GLU A 3 4.98 2.49 8.40
N ASP A 4 4.15 1.50 8.73
CA ASP A 4 3.46 1.47 10.03
C ASP A 4 4.46 1.24 11.15
N GLU A 5 5.41 0.33 10.94
CA GLU A 5 6.50 0.03 11.86
C GLU A 5 7.46 1.22 12.00
N TYR A 6 7.79 1.90 10.90
CA TYR A 6 8.59 3.13 10.90
C TYR A 6 7.88 4.26 11.65
N ARG A 7 6.60 4.51 11.33
CA ARG A 7 5.77 5.51 12.05
C ARG A 7 5.69 5.20 13.54
N GLN A 8 5.52 3.95 13.91
CA GLN A 8 5.49 3.54 15.32
C GLN A 8 6.83 3.79 16.02
N THR A 9 7.95 3.53 15.34
CA THR A 9 9.29 3.78 15.88
C THR A 9 9.53 5.28 16.13
N GLN A 10 9.00 6.14 15.25
CA GLN A 10 9.04 7.60 15.43
C GLN A 10 8.10 8.10 16.54
N LEU A 11 6.90 7.53 16.62
CA LEU A 11 5.88 7.96 17.60
C LEU A 11 6.18 7.46 19.03
N ASN A 12 6.72 6.26 19.16
CA ASN A 12 7.11 5.65 20.42
C ASN A 12 8.63 5.43 20.42
N PRO A 13 9.44 6.48 20.67
CA PRO A 13 10.85 6.30 20.94
C PRO A 13 11.01 5.34 22.14
N LEU A 14 12.06 4.52 22.13
CA LEU A 14 12.32 3.47 23.13
C LEU A 14 12.39 4.07 24.55
N ARG A 15 11.25 4.14 25.24
CA ARG A 15 11.19 4.49 26.66
C ARG A 15 11.47 3.25 27.48
N ILE A 16 12.67 3.20 28.07
CA ILE A 16 13.16 2.09 28.88
C ILE A 16 12.14 1.72 29.98
N GLU A 17 11.49 2.70 30.59
CA GLU A 17 10.46 2.47 31.61
C GLU A 17 9.26 1.65 31.10
N HIS A 18 8.84 1.87 29.85
CA HIS A 18 7.74 1.10 29.26
C HIS A 18 8.19 -0.31 28.91
N PHE A 19 9.42 -0.45 28.42
CA PHE A 19 10.03 -1.72 28.09
C PHE A 19 10.24 -2.61 29.34
N LEU A 20 10.70 -2.04 30.46
CA LEU A 20 10.92 -2.77 31.71
C LEU A 20 9.62 -3.17 32.40
N LYS A 21 8.50 -2.49 32.11
CA LYS A 21 7.15 -2.88 32.59
C LYS A 21 6.54 -4.03 31.79
N ASP A 22 7.17 -4.44 30.70
CA ASP A 22 6.65 -5.48 29.84
C ASP A 22 6.94 -6.87 30.40
N SER A 23 5.87 -7.62 30.68
CA SER A 23 5.96 -9.01 31.15
C SER A 23 6.73 -9.92 30.19
N CYS A 24 6.79 -9.59 28.89
CA CYS A 24 7.53 -10.37 27.92
C CYS A 24 9.05 -10.40 28.17
N MET A 25 9.60 -9.44 28.93
CA MET A 25 11.03 -9.42 29.27
C MET A 25 11.42 -10.42 30.36
N LEU A 26 10.45 -10.93 31.12
CA LEU A 26 10.69 -11.92 32.18
C LEU A 26 10.81 -13.34 31.64
N PHE A 27 10.40 -13.57 30.40
CA PHE A 27 10.43 -14.87 29.74
C PHE A 27 11.55 -14.94 28.71
N PRO A 28 12.08 -16.14 28.42
CA PRO A 28 13.00 -16.30 27.30
C PRO A 28 12.35 -15.79 26.01
N PRO A 29 13.15 -15.18 25.10
CA PRO A 29 12.61 -14.57 23.89
C PRO A 29 11.94 -15.63 23.02
N SER A 30 10.65 -15.43 22.76
CA SER A 30 9.89 -16.33 21.90
C SER A 30 10.43 -16.32 20.47
N THR A 31 10.38 -17.48 19.81
CA THR A 31 10.82 -17.66 18.41
C THR A 31 9.66 -17.95 17.47
N THR A 32 8.44 -18.05 17.98
CA THR A 32 7.27 -18.47 17.20
C THR A 32 6.19 -17.39 17.14
N PRO A 33 5.56 -17.18 15.96
CA PRO A 33 4.47 -16.22 15.84
C PRO A 33 3.20 -16.67 16.60
N LEU A 34 3.07 -17.96 16.91
CA LEU A 34 1.94 -18.52 17.67
C LEU A 34 1.95 -18.12 19.15
N SER A 35 3.08 -17.64 19.66
CA SER A 35 3.23 -17.20 21.05
C SER A 35 2.40 -15.97 21.43
N GLY A 36 1.79 -15.29 20.45
CA GLY A 36 1.06 -14.04 20.67
C GLY A 36 1.94 -12.83 20.96
N VAL A 37 3.25 -13.03 21.13
CA VAL A 37 4.24 -11.96 21.33
C VAL A 37 4.48 -11.22 20.01
N GLU A 38 4.49 -9.89 20.08
CA GLU A 38 4.69 -9.04 18.91
C GLU A 38 6.07 -9.22 18.29
N PHE A 39 6.14 -9.03 16.96
CA PHE A 39 7.38 -9.18 16.20
C PHE A 39 8.54 -8.30 16.71
N ILE A 40 8.24 -7.11 17.28
CA ILE A 40 9.26 -6.21 17.84
C ILE A 40 9.90 -6.74 19.13
N LYS A 41 9.22 -7.64 19.84
CA LYS A 41 9.62 -8.17 21.17
C LYS A 41 10.14 -9.59 21.13
N ARG A 42 10.18 -10.22 19.95
CA ARG A 42 10.52 -11.63 19.78
C ARG A 42 11.59 -11.82 18.72
N LEU A 43 12.15 -13.02 18.66
CA LEU A 43 13.09 -13.38 17.62
C LEU A 43 12.35 -13.63 16.29
N PRO A 44 12.96 -13.23 15.15
CA PRO A 44 12.38 -13.47 13.83
C PRO A 44 12.34 -14.96 13.51
N SER A 45 11.21 -15.41 12.99
CA SER A 45 10.95 -16.79 12.58
C SER A 45 10.87 -16.87 11.06
N GLY A 46 11.77 -17.62 10.44
CA GLY A 46 11.83 -17.79 8.97
C GLY A 46 12.43 -16.60 8.21
N ASP A 47 12.58 -16.77 6.89
CA ASP A 47 13.31 -15.82 6.03
C ASP A 47 12.64 -14.44 5.90
N ILE A 48 11.31 -14.42 5.81
CA ILE A 48 10.55 -13.18 5.63
C ILE A 48 10.72 -12.27 6.86
N GLU A 49 10.67 -12.85 8.05
CA GLU A 49 10.84 -12.10 9.30
C GLU A 49 12.29 -11.70 9.53
N ARG A 50 13.25 -12.57 9.18
CA ARG A 50 14.68 -12.21 9.19
C ARG A 50 14.94 -11.02 8.28
N ALA A 51 14.48 -11.07 7.03
CA ALA A 51 14.60 -9.96 6.08
C ALA A 51 13.95 -8.69 6.63
N ARG A 52 12.73 -8.79 7.18
CA ARG A 52 12.05 -7.64 7.80
C ARG A 52 12.88 -7.04 8.94
N ARG A 53 13.46 -7.86 9.81
CA ARG A 53 14.33 -7.39 10.89
C ARG A 53 15.58 -6.70 10.35
N SER A 54 16.25 -7.29 9.37
CA SER A 54 17.45 -6.72 8.74
C SER A 54 17.16 -5.36 8.12
N ILE A 55 16.06 -5.22 7.39
CA ILE A 55 15.62 -3.94 6.80
C ILE A 55 15.43 -2.88 7.89
N ARG A 56 14.75 -3.22 9.00
CA ARG A 56 14.56 -2.29 10.13
C ARG A 56 15.88 -1.86 10.76
N VAL A 57 16.79 -2.81 11.03
CA VAL A 57 18.10 -2.51 11.62
C VAL A 57 18.90 -1.59 10.71
N PHE A 58 18.90 -1.86 9.40
CA PHE A 58 19.53 -0.99 8.41
C PHE A 58 19.02 0.45 8.50
N PHE A 59 17.70 0.65 8.54
CA PHE A 59 17.13 2.00 8.62
C PHE A 59 17.44 2.70 9.95
N LEU A 60 17.52 1.98 11.06
CA LEU A 60 17.93 2.54 12.35
C LEU A 60 19.40 2.99 12.33
N VAL A 61 20.29 2.15 11.79
CA VAL A 61 21.71 2.48 11.65
C VAL A 61 21.91 3.65 10.70
N ARG A 62 21.17 3.68 9.60
CA ARG A 62 21.19 4.81 8.65
C ARG A 62 20.70 6.11 9.31
N ALA A 63 19.60 6.07 10.04
CA ALA A 63 19.08 7.25 10.75
C ALA A 63 20.12 7.78 11.75
N LEU A 64 20.76 6.90 12.52
CA LEU A 64 21.86 7.26 13.43
C LEU A 64 23.04 7.87 12.66
N PHE A 65 23.45 7.28 11.54
CA PHE A 65 24.53 7.80 10.72
C PHE A 65 24.24 9.21 10.18
N LEU A 66 23.01 9.45 9.71
CA LEU A 66 22.57 10.75 9.21
C LEU A 66 22.52 11.80 10.32
N GLU A 67 22.04 11.42 11.51
CA GLU A 67 22.02 12.29 12.69
C GLU A 67 23.45 12.68 13.11
N LEU A 68 24.37 11.70 13.20
CA LEU A 68 25.77 11.95 13.53
C LEU A 68 26.49 12.80 12.46
N SER A 69 26.11 12.65 11.18
CA SER A 69 26.69 13.40 10.06
C SER A 69 25.99 14.73 9.81
N SER A 70 24.92 15.06 10.54
CA SER A 70 24.07 16.24 10.32
C SER A 70 23.51 16.35 8.88
N ILE A 71 23.30 15.22 8.22
CA ILE A 71 22.69 15.17 6.87
C ILE A 71 21.18 14.95 7.04
N ALA A 72 20.37 15.76 6.36
CA ALA A 72 18.92 15.60 6.39
C ALA A 72 18.47 14.34 5.62
N GLU A 73 17.60 13.53 6.23
CA GLU A 73 16.95 12.40 5.58
C GLU A 73 15.94 12.90 4.52
N THR A 74 16.09 12.46 3.27
CA THR A 74 15.24 12.90 2.15
C THR A 74 14.41 11.79 1.52
N GLU A 75 14.77 10.53 1.76
CA GLU A 75 14.22 9.35 1.10
C GLU A 75 13.07 8.71 1.90
N LEU A 76 13.11 8.85 3.23
CA LEU A 76 12.03 8.46 4.13
C LEU A 76 11.25 9.69 4.61
N PRO A 77 9.92 9.60 4.77
CA PRO A 77 9.04 8.45 4.54
C PRO A 77 8.81 8.15 3.05
N LEU A 78 8.62 6.86 2.71
CA LEU A 78 8.44 6.39 1.32
C LEU A 78 7.23 7.04 0.62
N THR A 79 6.21 7.38 1.39
CA THR A 79 5.05 8.15 0.98
C THR A 79 5.18 9.56 1.55
N LYS A 80 5.51 10.53 0.70
CA LYS A 80 5.59 11.94 1.09
C LYS A 80 4.18 12.55 1.11
N PRO A 81 3.75 13.17 2.20
CA PRO A 81 2.39 13.74 2.31
C PRO A 81 2.17 14.92 1.36
N GLU A 82 3.23 15.55 0.87
CA GLU A 82 3.19 16.65 -0.10
C GLU A 82 2.66 16.22 -1.48
N ASN A 83 2.91 14.96 -1.86
CA ASN A 83 2.48 14.42 -3.14
C ASN A 83 1.08 13.79 -3.08
N LEU A 84 0.42 13.85 -1.92
CA LEU A 84 -0.90 13.26 -1.70
C LEU A 84 -1.97 14.34 -1.83
N LEU A 85 -3.05 14.01 -2.55
CA LEU A 85 -4.25 14.85 -2.58
C LEU A 85 -4.90 14.88 -1.20
N LYS A 86 -5.41 16.06 -0.82
CA LYS A 86 -6.12 16.30 0.42
C LYS A 86 -7.63 16.38 0.18
N LEU A 87 -8.38 16.32 1.28
CA LEU A 87 -9.82 16.52 1.25
C LEU A 87 -10.17 17.92 0.73
N ASN A 88 -11.17 17.97 -0.15
CA ASN A 88 -11.66 19.17 -0.83
C ASN A 88 -10.70 19.78 -1.86
N ASP A 89 -9.60 19.12 -2.19
CA ASP A 89 -8.76 19.55 -3.30
C ASP A 89 -9.50 19.40 -4.64
N LYS A 90 -9.20 20.32 -5.56
CA LYS A 90 -9.71 20.28 -6.93
C LYS A 90 -8.74 19.51 -7.81
N ILE A 91 -9.25 18.49 -8.49
CA ILE A 91 -8.49 17.65 -9.42
C ILE A 91 -9.10 17.72 -10.81
N ASP A 92 -8.23 17.84 -11.81
CA ASP A 92 -8.57 17.61 -13.21
C ASP A 92 -8.51 16.10 -13.47
N PHE A 93 -9.64 15.53 -13.89
CA PHE A 93 -9.81 14.11 -14.14
C PHE A 93 -9.93 13.76 -15.63
N HIS A 94 -9.55 14.67 -16.54
CA HIS A 94 -9.68 14.47 -17.99
C HIS A 94 -9.08 13.14 -18.50
N ASN A 95 -7.92 12.75 -17.98
CA ASN A 95 -7.21 11.52 -18.35
C ASN A 95 -7.30 10.41 -17.28
N CYS A 96 -8.23 10.53 -16.34
CA CYS A 96 -8.40 9.54 -15.28
C CYS A 96 -9.47 8.51 -15.64
N ASP A 97 -9.18 7.24 -15.37
CA ASP A 97 -10.18 6.18 -15.44
C ASP A 97 -11.20 6.34 -14.29
N LEU A 98 -12.31 7.00 -14.60
CA LEU A 98 -13.39 7.26 -13.65
C LEU A 98 -14.38 6.10 -13.61
N ILE A 99 -14.65 5.60 -12.40
CA ILE A 99 -15.69 4.60 -12.20
C ILE A 99 -16.81 5.20 -11.35
N ALA A 100 -17.98 5.40 -11.95
CA ALA A 100 -19.15 5.85 -11.22
C ALA A 100 -19.61 4.77 -10.21
N CYS A 101 -19.81 5.18 -8.96
CA CYS A 101 -20.25 4.31 -7.89
C CYS A 101 -21.20 5.04 -6.94
N THR A 102 -22.11 4.30 -6.32
CA THR A 102 -22.97 4.79 -5.24
C THR A 102 -22.43 4.25 -3.94
N VAL A 103 -22.01 5.15 -3.05
CA VAL A 103 -21.48 4.81 -1.73
C VAL A 103 -22.63 4.79 -0.74
N HIS A 104 -22.87 3.64 -0.13
CA HIS A 104 -23.87 3.48 0.93
C HIS A 104 -23.19 3.72 2.28
N MET A 105 -23.37 4.94 2.80
CA MET A 105 -23.10 5.27 4.20
C MET A 105 -24.34 4.88 5.03
N THR A 106 -24.17 4.74 6.35
CA THR A 106 -25.22 4.33 7.30
C THR A 106 -26.55 5.09 7.16
N GLU A 107 -26.51 6.35 6.71
CA GLU A 107 -27.72 7.19 6.57
C GLU A 107 -27.90 7.81 5.17
N ARG A 108 -26.94 7.64 4.25
CA ARG A 108 -26.94 8.36 2.97
C ARG A 108 -26.41 7.50 1.83
N LYS A 109 -27.00 7.69 0.65
CA LYS A 109 -26.52 7.13 -0.61
C LYS A 109 -26.00 8.26 -1.47
N ASP A 110 -24.68 8.33 -1.59
CA ASP A 110 -24.02 9.38 -2.35
C ASP A 110 -23.46 8.80 -3.64
N ARG A 111 -23.83 9.41 -4.78
CA ARG A 111 -23.21 9.08 -6.07
C ARG A 111 -21.87 9.80 -6.18
N ARG A 112 -20.79 9.04 -6.36
CA ARG A 112 -19.40 9.52 -6.43
C ARG A 112 -18.67 8.85 -7.60
N PHE A 113 -17.55 9.44 -8.01
CA PHE A 113 -16.63 8.82 -8.96
C PHE A 113 -15.41 8.30 -8.21
N LEU A 114 -15.09 7.03 -8.41
CA LEU A 114 -13.88 6.40 -7.91
C LEU A 114 -12.74 6.64 -8.90
N VAL A 115 -11.65 7.20 -8.40
CA VAL A 115 -10.38 7.34 -9.10
C VAL A 115 -9.30 6.64 -8.29
N ILE A 116 -8.44 5.93 -9.00
CA ILE A 116 -7.30 5.21 -8.42
C ILE A 116 -6.05 5.85 -8.98
N ASP A 117 -5.29 6.49 -8.10
CA ASP A 117 -3.97 7.03 -8.41
C ASP A 117 -2.88 6.02 -8.03
N GLN A 118 -1.61 6.33 -8.31
CA GLN A 118 -0.45 5.48 -8.06
C GLN A 118 -0.35 5.01 -6.60
N MET A 119 -0.75 5.86 -5.65
CA MET A 119 -0.68 5.55 -4.21
C MET A 119 -1.98 5.80 -3.45
N GLN A 120 -3.01 6.38 -4.09
CA GLN A 120 -4.23 6.80 -3.41
C GLN A 120 -5.51 6.21 -4.03
N PHE A 121 -6.45 5.92 -3.14
CA PHE A 121 -7.86 5.72 -3.41
C PHE A 121 -8.57 7.06 -3.23
N ILE A 122 -9.31 7.51 -4.24
CA ILE A 122 -9.93 8.84 -4.25
C ILE A 122 -11.40 8.73 -4.66
N LEU A 123 -12.29 9.38 -3.90
CA LEU A 123 -13.68 9.59 -4.28
C LEU A 123 -13.90 11.06 -4.60
N ILE A 124 -14.49 11.30 -5.76
CA ILE A 124 -14.67 12.63 -6.34
C ILE A 124 -16.16 12.90 -6.51
N GLU A 125 -16.54 14.14 -6.25
CA GLU A 125 -17.80 14.73 -6.71
C GLU A 125 -17.52 15.60 -7.93
N PRO A 126 -18.25 15.44 -9.06
CA PRO A 126 -18.06 16.29 -10.22
C PRO A 126 -18.43 17.74 -9.88
N ASP A 127 -17.60 18.70 -10.27
CA ASP A 127 -17.89 20.13 -10.11
C ASP A 127 -18.86 20.57 -11.21
N SER A 128 -19.97 21.20 -10.82
CA SER A 128 -20.96 21.74 -11.77
C SER A 128 -20.44 22.90 -12.61
N THR A 129 -19.35 23.56 -12.17
CA THR A 129 -18.85 24.80 -12.79
C THR A 129 -17.80 24.58 -13.88
N LYS A 130 -17.11 23.44 -13.90
CA LYS A 130 -16.04 23.14 -14.86
C LYS A 130 -16.10 21.68 -15.33
N ILE A 131 -16.22 21.49 -16.64
CA ILE A 131 -16.13 20.18 -17.28
C ILE A 131 -14.75 19.59 -16.99
N SER A 132 -14.68 18.30 -16.66
CA SER A 132 -13.46 17.57 -16.29
C SER A 132 -12.84 17.90 -14.93
N TRP A 133 -13.47 18.74 -14.10
CA TRP A 133 -12.99 19.04 -12.75
C TRP A 133 -13.88 18.42 -11.68
N GLY A 134 -13.26 17.99 -10.59
CA GLY A 134 -13.96 17.44 -9.45
C GLY A 134 -13.33 17.79 -8.12
N ILE A 135 -14.14 17.69 -7.08
CA ILE A 135 -13.74 17.95 -5.70
C ILE A 135 -13.55 16.62 -5.00
N VAL A 136 -12.37 16.44 -4.39
CA VAL A 136 -12.07 15.24 -3.59
C VAL A 136 -12.93 15.23 -2.34
N LYS A 137 -13.80 14.23 -2.20
CA LYS A 137 -14.62 14.01 -0.99
C LYS A 137 -14.00 13.04 -0.02
N PHE A 138 -13.19 12.12 -0.52
CA PHE A 138 -12.49 11.16 0.30
C PHE A 138 -11.17 10.77 -0.38
N CYS A 139 -10.10 10.66 0.40
CA CYS A 139 -8.80 10.20 -0.06
C CYS A 139 -8.18 9.28 1.00
N ALA A 140 -7.62 8.17 0.57
CA ALA A 140 -6.90 7.24 1.43
C ALA A 140 -5.74 6.58 0.68
N LEU A 141 -4.78 6.00 1.41
CA LEU A 141 -3.68 5.28 0.80
C LEU A 141 -4.13 3.90 0.33
N MET A 142 -3.67 3.50 -0.86
CA MET A 142 -4.02 2.20 -1.44
C MET A 142 -3.63 1.02 -0.55
N GLN A 143 -2.55 1.15 0.24
CA GLN A 143 -2.10 0.08 1.13
C GLN A 143 -3.10 -0.30 2.22
N ASP A 144 -3.98 0.64 2.60
CA ASP A 144 -4.95 0.47 3.68
C ASP A 144 -6.33 0.03 3.17
N VAL A 145 -6.47 -0.09 1.85
CA VAL A 145 -7.72 -0.50 1.18
C VAL A 145 -7.84 -2.02 1.14
N GLU A 146 -8.97 -2.52 1.60
CA GLU A 146 -9.41 -3.90 1.49
C GLU A 146 -10.71 -3.95 0.69
N VAL A 147 -10.80 -4.92 -0.23
CA VAL A 147 -11.93 -5.08 -1.15
C VAL A 147 -12.47 -6.50 -1.03
N ALA A 148 -13.74 -6.61 -0.64
CA ALA A 148 -14.48 -7.85 -0.59
C ALA A 148 -15.66 -7.81 -1.57
N ASN A 149 -16.03 -8.98 -2.08
CA ASN A 149 -17.25 -9.11 -2.88
C ASN A 149 -18.46 -9.12 -1.96
N ASP A 150 -19.55 -8.48 -2.40
CA ASP A 150 -20.85 -8.75 -1.81
C ASP A 150 -21.33 -10.14 -2.26
N LYS A 151 -21.93 -10.90 -1.35
CA LYS A 151 -22.47 -12.24 -1.63
C LYS A 151 -23.85 -12.18 -2.26
N GLU A 152 -24.59 -11.10 -1.97
CA GLU A 152 -25.99 -10.94 -2.38
C GLU A 152 -26.15 -10.18 -3.71
N ASP A 153 -25.21 -9.29 -4.03
CA ASP A 153 -25.29 -8.41 -5.20
C ASP A 153 -23.98 -8.40 -5.99
N SER A 154 -24.02 -8.95 -7.20
CA SER A 154 -22.87 -9.00 -8.10
C SER A 154 -22.41 -7.61 -8.58
N ARG A 155 -23.26 -6.59 -8.46
CA ARG A 155 -22.92 -5.19 -8.79
C ARG A 155 -22.35 -4.41 -7.61
N SER A 156 -22.12 -5.06 -6.47
CA SER A 156 -21.66 -4.40 -5.27
C SER A 156 -20.35 -4.95 -4.73
N LEU A 157 -19.51 -4.04 -4.23
CA LEU A 157 -18.29 -4.36 -3.48
C LEU A 157 -18.38 -3.80 -2.08
N HIS A 158 -17.81 -4.52 -1.13
CA HIS A 158 -17.60 -4.02 0.22
C HIS A 158 -16.16 -3.53 0.33
N ILE A 159 -15.98 -2.23 0.57
CA ILE A 159 -14.66 -1.61 0.66
C ILE A 159 -14.45 -1.15 2.09
N THR A 160 -13.37 -1.64 2.68
CA THR A 160 -12.93 -1.30 4.02
C THR A 160 -11.59 -0.61 3.93
N ILE A 161 -11.47 0.56 4.55
CA ILE A 161 -10.23 1.32 4.59
C ILE A 161 -9.80 1.40 6.05
N HIS A 162 -8.70 0.73 6.34
CA HIS A 162 -8.17 0.64 7.68
C HIS A 162 -7.46 1.93 8.07
N LYS A 163 -7.45 2.24 9.37
CA LYS A 163 -6.64 3.34 9.86
C LYS A 163 -5.16 2.93 9.76
N PRO A 164 -4.25 3.81 9.30
CA PRO A 164 -2.82 3.55 9.39
C PRO A 164 -2.49 3.16 10.83
N VAL A 165 -1.95 1.96 11.02
CA VAL A 165 -1.82 1.33 12.34
C VAL A 165 -0.83 2.16 13.17
N ALA A 166 -1.34 3.04 14.02
CA ALA A 166 -0.52 3.84 14.93
C ALA A 166 -0.07 3.03 16.15
N ASN A 167 -0.79 1.94 16.47
CA ASN A 167 -0.51 1.11 17.64
C ASN A 167 -0.91 -0.36 17.41
N ILE A 168 0.06 -1.26 17.28
CA ILE A 168 -0.18 -2.72 17.09
C ILE A 168 -0.90 -3.32 18.31
N TYR A 169 -0.78 -2.69 19.48
CA TYR A 169 -1.41 -3.08 20.75
C TYR A 169 -2.94 -2.97 20.75
N VAL A 170 -3.51 -2.13 19.88
CA VAL A 170 -4.97 -2.01 19.70
C VAL A 170 -5.30 -2.66 18.37
N LYS A 171 -5.53 -3.98 18.39
CA LYS A 171 -5.86 -4.79 17.20
C LYS A 171 -7.11 -4.31 16.43
N THR A 172 -7.88 -3.35 16.94
CA THR A 172 -9.14 -2.91 16.34
C THR A 172 -9.36 -1.41 16.56
N SER A 173 -8.58 -0.55 15.91
CA SER A 173 -9.13 0.78 15.62
C SER A 173 -10.24 0.60 14.58
N PRO A 174 -11.43 1.20 14.76
CA PRO A 174 -12.48 1.11 13.76
C PRO A 174 -11.95 1.60 12.40
N PRO A 175 -12.33 0.95 11.30
CA PRO A 175 -11.90 1.35 9.96
C PRO A 175 -12.35 2.79 9.69
N ILE A 176 -11.53 3.54 8.95
CA ILE A 176 -11.85 4.92 8.52
C ILE A 176 -13.08 4.91 7.63
N LEU A 177 -13.18 3.91 6.77
CA LEU A 177 -14.31 3.70 5.89
C LEU A 177 -14.68 2.23 5.94
N ASN A 178 -15.95 1.94 6.13
CA ASN A 178 -16.50 0.61 5.92
C ASN A 178 -17.87 0.81 5.26
N ALA A 179 -17.93 0.57 3.95
CA ALA A 179 -19.10 0.90 3.17
C ALA A 179 -19.31 -0.06 2.01
N LYS A 180 -20.58 -0.21 1.63
CA LYS A 180 -20.98 -0.89 0.39
C LYS A 180 -20.93 0.11 -0.76
N PHE A 181 -20.31 -0.30 -1.86
CA PHE A 181 -20.20 0.43 -3.10
C PHE A 181 -20.99 -0.31 -4.16
N THR A 182 -22.05 0.31 -4.68
CA THR A 182 -22.83 -0.27 -5.79
C THR A 182 -22.48 0.42 -7.09
N PHE A 183 -22.25 -0.37 -8.13
CA PHE A 183 -21.91 0.09 -9.47
C PHE A 183 -23.11 -0.08 -10.40
N ASP A 184 -23.11 0.64 -11.52
CA ASP A 184 -24.23 0.63 -12.47
C ASP A 184 -24.48 -0.79 -13.03
N ASP A 185 -23.40 -1.52 -13.31
CA ASP A 185 -23.42 -2.89 -13.83
C ASP A 185 -22.31 -3.78 -13.22
N HIS A 186 -22.39 -5.09 -13.48
CA HIS A 186 -21.41 -6.06 -12.99
C HIS A 186 -20.02 -5.87 -13.62
N ILE A 187 -19.96 -5.36 -14.86
CA ILE A 187 -18.70 -5.13 -15.58
C ILE A 187 -17.90 -4.03 -14.87
N ARG A 188 -18.53 -2.90 -14.56
CA ARG A 188 -17.93 -1.78 -13.82
C ARG A 188 -17.55 -2.17 -12.39
N CYS A 189 -18.38 -2.99 -11.74
CA CYS A 189 -18.03 -3.57 -10.44
C CYS A 189 -16.73 -4.39 -10.52
N MET A 190 -16.63 -5.28 -11.51
CA MET A 190 -15.43 -6.09 -11.73
C MET A 190 -14.21 -5.26 -12.13
N THR A 191 -14.38 -4.25 -12.99
CA THR A 191 -13.32 -3.30 -13.36
C THR A 191 -12.83 -2.52 -12.14
N ALA A 192 -13.73 -2.04 -11.28
CA ALA A 192 -13.35 -1.38 -10.03
C ALA A 192 -12.52 -2.29 -9.14
N LYS A 193 -12.99 -3.53 -8.94
CA LYS A 193 -12.25 -4.53 -8.16
C LYS A 193 -10.86 -4.80 -8.73
N GLN A 194 -10.75 -4.98 -10.04
CA GLN A 194 -9.48 -5.22 -10.71
C GLN A 194 -8.54 -4.03 -10.58
N ASN A 195 -9.02 -2.81 -10.81
CA ASN A 195 -8.20 -1.61 -10.72
C ASN A 195 -7.77 -1.35 -9.27
N LEU A 196 -8.61 -1.63 -8.27
CA LEU A 196 -8.24 -1.55 -6.86
C LEU A 196 -7.14 -2.56 -6.49
N ASN A 197 -7.28 -3.82 -6.91
CA ASN A 197 -6.28 -4.84 -6.65
C ASN A 197 -4.95 -4.57 -7.36
N LYS A 198 -5.00 -4.15 -8.63
CA LYS A 198 -3.81 -3.73 -9.39
C LYS A 198 -3.16 -2.50 -8.77
N GLY A 199 -3.94 -1.50 -8.36
CA GLY A 199 -3.42 -0.30 -7.69
C GLY A 199 -2.75 -0.63 -6.36
N ARG A 200 -3.30 -1.56 -5.56
CA ARG A 200 -2.65 -2.08 -4.34
C ARG A 200 -1.32 -2.75 -4.63
N GLN A 201 -1.28 -3.62 -5.63
CA GLN A 201 -0.05 -4.29 -6.06
C GLN A 201 0.99 -3.29 -6.57
N ARG A 202 0.58 -2.31 -7.38
CA ARG A 202 1.45 -1.24 -7.89
C ARG A 202 2.01 -0.39 -6.77
N ALA A 203 1.17 0.08 -5.84
CA ALA A 203 1.62 0.86 -4.69
C ALA A 203 2.62 0.07 -3.83
N ARG A 204 2.37 -1.22 -3.62
CA ARG A 204 3.30 -2.12 -2.91
C ARG A 204 4.63 -2.27 -3.67
N GLN A 205 4.58 -2.49 -4.98
CA GLN A 205 5.78 -2.64 -5.80
C GLN A 205 6.61 -1.35 -5.81
N MET A 206 5.98 -0.18 -5.99
CA MET A 206 6.67 1.10 -5.94
C MET A 206 7.38 1.32 -4.60
N LYS A 207 6.74 0.97 -3.47
CA LYS A 207 7.39 1.05 -2.15
C LYS A 207 8.55 0.08 -2.02
N LEU A 208 8.40 -1.15 -2.50
CA LEU A 208 9.48 -2.15 -2.49
C LEU A 208 10.66 -1.71 -3.35
N SER A 209 10.42 -1.16 -4.54
CA SER A 209 11.47 -0.62 -5.40
C SER A 209 12.20 0.55 -4.75
N LYS A 210 11.50 1.46 -4.06
CA LYS A 210 12.15 2.52 -3.27
C LYS A 210 13.02 1.95 -2.15
N ILE A 211 12.51 0.95 -1.40
CA ILE A 211 13.29 0.29 -0.35
C ILE A 211 14.53 -0.39 -0.95
N ALA A 212 14.39 -1.09 -2.07
CA ALA A 212 15.50 -1.75 -2.73
C ALA A 212 16.56 -0.77 -3.24
N ALA A 213 16.14 0.39 -3.76
CA ALA A 213 17.05 1.48 -4.14
C ALA A 213 17.86 1.99 -2.94
N ILE A 214 17.21 2.19 -1.78
CA ILE A 214 17.88 2.62 -0.55
C ILE A 214 18.84 1.55 -0.01
N LEU A 215 18.52 0.27 -0.23
CA LEU A 215 19.36 -0.87 0.15
C LEU A 215 20.43 -1.19 -0.90
N GLU A 216 20.51 -0.43 -2.00
CA GLU A 216 21.44 -0.64 -3.12
C GLU A 216 21.35 -2.07 -3.71
N ILE A 217 20.16 -2.66 -3.65
CA ILE A 217 19.89 -3.97 -4.25
C ILE A 217 19.60 -3.75 -5.73
N GLU A 218 20.39 -4.38 -6.61
CA GLU A 218 20.10 -4.42 -8.04
C GLU A 218 18.76 -5.11 -8.28
N THR A 219 17.69 -4.33 -8.41
CA THR A 219 16.41 -4.87 -8.86
C THR A 219 16.46 -4.99 -10.37
N ALA A 220 16.35 -6.21 -10.89
CA ALA A 220 16.20 -6.43 -12.33
C ALA A 220 15.13 -5.47 -12.89
N PRO A 221 15.40 -4.77 -14.01
CA PRO A 221 14.42 -3.87 -14.59
C PRO A 221 13.17 -4.67 -14.94
N THR A 222 12.00 -4.18 -14.54
CA THR A 222 10.69 -4.79 -14.79
C THR A 222 10.26 -4.68 -16.27
N ASN A 223 11.23 -4.76 -17.20
CA ASN A 223 11.05 -4.72 -18.66
C ASN A 223 11.70 -5.92 -19.37
N ALA A 224 11.96 -7.03 -18.67
CA ALA A 224 12.51 -8.25 -19.27
C ALA A 224 11.43 -9.21 -19.83
N MET A 225 10.32 -8.70 -20.39
CA MET A 225 9.38 -9.51 -21.19
C MET A 225 9.31 -9.15 -22.69
N ASN A 226 10.10 -8.17 -23.16
CA ASN A 226 10.04 -7.76 -24.58
C ASN A 226 11.35 -7.95 -25.38
N HIS A 227 12.39 -8.59 -24.82
CA HIS A 227 13.67 -8.72 -25.54
C HIS A 227 14.14 -10.14 -25.87
N LEU A 228 13.32 -11.18 -25.62
CA LEU A 228 13.67 -12.57 -25.99
C LEU A 228 12.94 -13.12 -27.24
N LYS A 229 12.42 -12.25 -28.11
CA LYS A 229 11.95 -12.64 -29.45
C LYS A 229 12.71 -11.87 -30.52
N LEU A 230 14.00 -12.16 -30.72
CA LEU A 230 14.71 -11.75 -31.94
C LEU A 230 15.98 -12.55 -32.27
N LEU A 231 16.16 -13.77 -31.75
CA LEU A 231 17.30 -14.63 -32.15
C LEU A 231 16.91 -16.04 -32.59
N THR A 232 15.67 -16.27 -33.01
CA THR A 232 15.28 -17.54 -33.64
C THR A 232 14.55 -17.29 -34.96
N THR A 233 15.30 -16.86 -35.98
CA THR A 233 15.00 -17.17 -37.40
C THR A 233 16.12 -16.60 -38.27
N THR A 234 17.11 -17.43 -38.61
CA THR A 234 17.72 -17.50 -39.95
C THR A 234 18.76 -18.62 -39.98
N THR A 235 18.35 -19.84 -40.32
CA THR A 235 19.07 -20.66 -41.31
C THR A 235 18.15 -21.79 -41.75
N SER A 236 17.54 -21.59 -42.91
CA SER A 236 16.77 -22.60 -43.62
C SER A 236 17.61 -23.13 -44.78
N TYR A 237 17.72 -24.45 -44.85
CA TYR A 237 18.01 -25.30 -46.01
C TYR A 237 19.39 -25.26 -46.68
N THR A 238 20.08 -26.40 -46.61
CA THR A 238 20.43 -27.17 -47.82
C THR A 238 20.37 -28.67 -47.55
N GLN A 239 19.68 -29.36 -48.46
CA GLN A 239 19.57 -30.82 -48.62
C GLN A 239 20.95 -31.45 -48.93
N HIS A 240 21.20 -32.69 -48.52
CA HIS A 240 21.44 -33.83 -49.43
C HIS A 240 21.83 -35.15 -48.70
N GLN A 241 21.33 -36.27 -49.28
CA GLN A 241 21.74 -37.69 -49.18
C GLN A 241 21.31 -38.43 -47.88
N PHE A 242 20.57 -39.55 -47.90
CA PHE A 242 20.23 -40.55 -48.93
C PHE A 242 18.73 -40.86 -48.95
#